data_AF-A0A960V6V5-F1
#
_entry.id   AF-A0A960V6V5-F1
#
_cell.length_a   1.000
_cell.length_b   1.000
_cell.length_c   1.000
_cell.angle_alpha   90.00
_cell.angle_beta   90.00
_cell.angle_gamma   90.00
#
_symmetry.space_group_name_H-M   'P 1'
#
loop_
_entity.id
_entity.type
_entity.pdbx_description
1 polymer ?
#
loop_
_entity_poly.entity_id
_entity_poly.type
_entity_poly.pdbx_seq_one_letter_code
_entity_poly.pdbx_strand_id
1 'polypeptide(L)' 'GIREYLGVESLAYLSLDSALDAMHHNTTHPEQRRHWCTACFSGQYPIDVKNHHEGNQKDLFTEYQIEDMV' A
#
# COMPACT_ATOMS: atom_id res chain seq x y z
N GLY A 1 -10.29 -12.65 4.79
CA GLY A 1 -9.42 -11.52 4.37
C GLY A 1 -8.66 -10.91 5.55
N ILE A 2 -8.06 -9.73 5.37
CA ILE A 2 -7.19 -9.07 6.39
C ILE A 2 -7.95 -8.73 7.67
N ARG A 3 -9.20 -8.27 7.55
CA ARG A 3 -10.06 -7.91 8.68
C ARG A 3 -10.33 -9.10 9.59
N GLU A 4 -10.64 -10.25 9.00
CA GLU A 4 -10.92 -11.50 9.72
C GLU A 4 -9.66 -12.03 10.40
N TYR A 5 -8.51 -11.98 9.71
CA TYR A 5 -7.21 -12.35 10.30
C TYR A 5 -6.88 -11.51 11.54
N LEU A 6 -7.16 -10.21 11.50
CA LEU A 6 -6.92 -9.31 12.62
C LEU A 6 -7.99 -9.42 13.74
N GLY A 7 -9.11 -10.11 13.49
CA GLY A 7 -10.20 -10.27 14.47
C GLY A 7 -10.92 -8.97 14.84
N VAL A 8 -10.96 -7.99 13.93
CA VAL A 8 -11.56 -6.67 14.17
C VAL A 8 -12.94 -6.53 13.52
N GLU A 9 -13.80 -5.70 14.11
CA GLU A 9 -15.14 -5.43 13.57
C GLU A 9 -15.09 -4.77 12.19
N SER A 10 -14.26 -3.73 12.05
CA SER A 10 -14.08 -2.96 10.83
C SER A 10 -12.61 -2.72 10.51
N LEU A 11 -12.32 -2.56 9.22
CA LEU A 11 -11.01 -2.23 8.69
C LEU A 11 -11.19 -1.23 7.55
N ALA A 12 -10.40 -0.17 7.56
CA ALA A 12 -10.38 0.85 6.52
C ALA A 12 -8.94 1.19 6.14
N TYR A 13 -8.73 1.53 4.87
CA TYR A 13 -7.44 1.97 4.35
C TYR A 13 -7.49 3.45 4.00
N LEU A 14 -6.38 4.15 4.23
CA LEU A 14 -6.19 5.49 3.69
C LEU A 14 -5.91 5.38 2.18
N SER A 15 -6.48 6.28 1.38
CA SER A 15 -6.12 6.37 -0.03
C SER A 15 -4.68 6.86 -0.18
N LEU A 16 -4.01 6.44 -1.26
CA LEU A 16 -2.65 6.88 -1.52
C LEU A 16 -2.57 8.40 -1.71
N ASP A 17 -3.57 9.00 -2.36
CA ASP A 17 -3.65 10.44 -2.57
C ASP A 17 -3.76 11.20 -1.24
N SER A 18 -4.67 10.78 -0.34
CA SER A 18 -4.82 11.43 0.96
C SER A 18 -3.57 11.25 1.83
N ALA A 19 -2.86 10.13 1.70
CA ALA A 19 -1.57 9.93 2.36
C ALA A 19 -0.51 10.91 1.85
N LEU A 20 -0.42 11.11 0.52
CA LEU A 20 0.53 12.04 -0.10
C LEU A 20 0.20 13.49 0.25
N ASP A 21 -1.08 13.87 0.26
CA ASP A 21 -1.53 15.21 0.63
C ASP A 21 -1.13 15.56 2.08
N ALA A 22 -1.30 14.61 3.01
CA ALA A 22 -0.88 14.78 4.40
C ALA A 22 0.62 15.06 4.53
N MET A 23 1.45 14.44 3.70
CA MET A 23 2.91 14.63 3.69
C MET A 23 3.33 16.01 3.13
N HIS A 24 2.48 16.65 2.31
CA HIS A 24 2.76 17.95 1.72
C HIS A 24 2.33 19.15 2.59
N HIS A 25 1.64 18.91 3.71
CA HIS A 25 1.02 19.94 4.54
C HIS A 25 1.98 21.05 5.02
N ASN A 26 3.29 20.78 5.15
CA ASN A 26 4.29 21.76 5.60
C ASN A 26 5.28 22.21 4.51
N THR A 27 5.01 21.90 3.24
CA THR A 27 5.86 22.32 2.12
C THR A 27 5.40 23.68 1.57
N THR A 28 6.13 24.74 1.87
CA THR A 28 5.85 26.11 1.38
C THR A 28 6.37 26.36 -0.03
N HIS A 29 7.24 25.50 -0.57
CA HIS A 29 7.80 25.62 -1.92
C HIS A 29 7.27 24.51 -2.84
N PRO A 30 6.65 24.85 -4.00
CA PRO A 30 6.09 23.88 -4.94
C PRO A 30 7.10 22.82 -5.42
N GLU A 31 8.38 23.19 -5.56
CA GLU A 31 9.46 22.27 -5.94
C GLU A 31 9.92 21.31 -4.84
N GLN A 32 9.46 21.51 -3.59
CA GLN A 32 9.66 20.57 -2.48
C GLN A 32 8.53 19.53 -2.36
N ARG A 33 7.48 19.62 -3.18
CA ARG A 33 6.48 18.55 -3.37
C ARG A 33 7.07 17.37 -4.16
N ARG A 34 8.32 17.00 -3.85
CA ARG A 34 9.04 15.94 -4.55
C ARG A 34 8.27 14.64 -4.34
N HIS A 35 8.09 13.91 -5.42
CA HIS A 35 7.33 12.66 -5.47
C HIS A 35 7.87 11.66 -4.44
N TRP A 36 7.06 11.35 -3.42
CA TRP A 36 7.36 10.29 -2.46
C TRP A 36 7.29 8.94 -3.18
N CYS A 37 8.20 8.02 -2.82
CA CYS A 37 8.11 6.66 -3.32
C CYS A 37 6.83 5.99 -2.77
N THR A 38 6.02 5.42 -3.66
CA THR A 38 4.76 4.73 -3.31
C THR A 38 4.79 3.23 -3.60
N ALA A 39 5.95 2.68 -3.96
CA ALA A 39 6.09 1.32 -4.50
C ALA A 39 5.56 0.21 -3.58
N CYS A 40 5.67 0.36 -2.25
CA CYS A 40 5.14 -0.62 -1.31
C CYS A 40 3.60 -0.75 -1.39
N PHE A 41 2.92 0.29 -1.86
CA PHE A 41 1.47 0.37 -2.04
C PHE A 41 1.06 0.14 -3.52
N SER A 42 1.76 0.77 -4.47
CA SER A 42 1.41 0.77 -5.90
C SER A 42 2.10 -0.32 -6.72
N GLY A 43 3.19 -0.91 -6.21
CA GLY A 43 4.09 -1.79 -6.97
C GLY A 43 4.98 -1.05 -7.99
N GLN A 44 4.82 0.26 -8.17
CA GLN A 44 5.58 1.05 -9.14
C GLN A 44 6.87 1.58 -8.51
N TYR A 45 7.94 0.81 -8.60
CA TYR A 45 9.26 1.22 -8.14
C TYR A 45 9.86 2.29 -9.08
N PRO A 46 10.43 3.39 -8.55
CA PRO A 46 11.09 4.43 -9.36
C PRO A 46 12.46 3.99 -9.90
N ILE A 47 12.82 2.73 -9.67
CA ILE A 47 14.05 2.09 -10.10
C ILE A 47 13.72 0.69 -10.60
N ASP A 48 14.58 0.15 -11.45
CA ASP A 48 14.48 -1.23 -11.91
C ASP A 48 14.84 -2.20 -10.77
N VAL A 49 13.90 -3.08 -10.41
CA VAL A 49 14.07 -4.06 -9.34
C VAL A 49 14.60 -5.35 -9.94
N LYS A 50 15.93 -5.48 -9.95
CA LYS A 50 16.59 -6.72 -10.39
C LYS A 50 16.30 -7.82 -9.36
N ASN A 51 15.86 -9.00 -9.82
CA ASN A 51 15.44 -10.18 -9.02
C ASN A 51 13.97 -10.20 -8.56
N HIS A 52 13.02 -9.97 -9.49
CA HIS A 52 11.58 -10.14 -9.25
C HIS A 52 11.16 -11.53 -8.68
N HIS A 53 12.03 -12.54 -8.73
CA HIS A 53 11.75 -13.90 -8.31
C HIS A 53 12.09 -14.19 -6.84
N GLU A 54 12.78 -13.28 -6.14
CA GLU A 54 13.22 -13.48 -4.75
C GLU A 54 12.41 -12.59 -3.79
N GLY A 55 11.16 -12.98 -3.52
CA GLY A 55 10.58 -12.82 -2.19
C GLY A 55 9.79 -11.55 -1.83
N ASN A 56 8.98 -10.97 -2.72
CA ASN A 56 7.96 -9.98 -2.31
C ASN A 56 6.55 -10.57 -2.12
N GLN A 57 6.45 -11.86 -1.79
CA GLN A 57 5.16 -12.55 -1.67
C GLN A 57 4.19 -11.81 -0.75
N LYS A 58 3.00 -11.52 -1.27
CA LYS A 58 1.85 -10.98 -0.53
C LYS A 58 0.87 -12.09 -0.13
N ASP A 59 1.34 -13.33 -0.07
CA ASP A 59 0.52 -14.53 0.07
C ASP A 59 0.20 -14.87 1.53
N LEU A 60 0.10 -13.85 2.39
CA LEU A 60 -0.13 -14.02 3.83
C LEU A 60 -1.55 -14.53 4.16
N PHE A 61 -2.49 -14.41 3.22
CA PHE A 61 -3.92 -14.65 3.48
C PHE A 61 -4.56 -15.70 2.58
N THR A 62 -3.78 -16.54 1.91
CA THR A 62 -4.30 -17.57 0.99
C THR A 62 -5.33 -18.49 1.66
N GLU A 63 -5.15 -18.77 2.96
CA GLU A 63 -6.06 -19.59 3.77
C GLU A 63 -7.36 -18.87 4.17
N TYR A 64 -7.42 -17.53 4.01
CA TYR A 64 -8.58 -16.69 4.33
C TYR A 64 -9.26 -16.11 3.08
N GLN A 65 -8.95 -16.63 1.88
CA GLN A 65 -9.60 -16.27 0.61
C GLN A 65 -10.88 -17.07 0.31
N ILE A 66 -11.37 -17.84 1.29
CA ILE A 66 -12.59 -18.64 1.15
C ILE A 66 -13.82 -17.74 1.44
N GLU A 67 -14.64 -17.58 0.39
CA GLU A 67 -16.06 -17.15 0.38
C GLU A 67 -16.40 -15.66 0.55
N ASP A 68 -16.27 -14.90 -0.55
CA ASP A 68 -17.21 -13.83 -0.89
C ASP A 68 -18.06 -14.28 -2.10
N MET A 69 -18.94 -15.27 -1.87
CA MET A 69 -20.00 -15.67 -2.80
C MET A 69 -21.36 -15.65 -2.07
N VAL A 70 -21.88 -14.47 -1.79
CA VAL A 70 -23.32 -14.23 -1.58
C VAL A 70 -23.70 -12.86 -2.16
#